data_AF-A0A936ZMI1-F1
#
_entry.id   AF-A0A936ZMI1-F1
#
_cell.length_a   1.000
_cell.length_b   1.000
_cell.length_c   1.000
_cell.angle_alpha   90.00
_cell.angle_beta   90.00
_cell.angle_gamma   90.00
#
_symmetry.space_group_name_H-M   'P 1'
#
loop_
_entity.id
_entity.type
_entity.pdbx_description
1 polymer ?
#
loop_
_entity_poly.entity_id
_entity_poly.type
_entity_poly.pdbx_seq_one_letter_code
_entity_poly.pdbx_strand_id
1 'polypeptide(L)'
;MTFNHSLHPSASVALHLSAIAEKIDEVAARAGVSSSDRLDLETALRALPWRDRRRLGLILEGARMSASSEALRTAVDLIVRLASDTWVRTPPPGPERKRQDASGTRLTSIQS
;
A
#
# COMPACT_ATOMS: atom_id res chain seq x y z
N MET A 1 10.52 -40.57 -17.20
CA MET A 1 10.54 -40.26 -15.75
C MET A 1 9.86 -38.92 -15.56
N THR A 2 8.56 -38.93 -15.27
CA THR A 2 7.75 -37.73 -15.02
C THR A 2 7.94 -37.32 -13.57
N PHE A 3 8.63 -36.20 -13.32
CA PHE A 3 8.68 -35.61 -11.99
C PHE A 3 7.30 -35.05 -11.67
N ASN A 4 6.55 -35.79 -10.87
CA ASN A 4 5.29 -35.35 -10.31
C ASN A 4 5.63 -34.25 -9.29
N HIS A 5 5.72 -33.00 -9.76
CA HIS A 5 5.86 -31.83 -8.90
C HIS A 5 4.50 -31.53 -8.28
N SER A 6 4.10 -32.36 -7.31
CA SER A 6 3.16 -31.96 -6.28
C SER A 6 3.86 -30.85 -5.48
N LEU A 7 3.85 -29.63 -6.01
CA LEU A 7 4.26 -28.46 -5.25
C LEU A 7 3.47 -28.50 -3.95
N HIS A 8 4.19 -28.65 -2.83
CA HIS A 8 3.59 -28.61 -1.51
C HIS A 8 2.72 -27.35 -1.42
N PRO A 9 1.52 -27.38 -0.85
CA PRO A 9 0.61 -26.23 -0.81
C PRO A 9 1.30 -24.96 -0.32
N SER A 10 2.20 -25.09 0.66
CA SER A 10 3.02 -24.00 1.19
C SER A 10 3.99 -23.39 0.17
N ALA A 11 4.57 -24.19 -0.72
CA ALA A 11 5.49 -23.70 -1.75
C ALA A 11 4.74 -22.96 -2.87
N SER A 12 3.53 -23.42 -3.22
CA SER A 12 2.65 -22.69 -4.15
C SER A 12 2.20 -21.34 -3.58
N VAL A 13 1.87 -21.27 -2.28
CA VAL A 13 1.56 -20.00 -1.61
C VAL A 13 2.76 -19.06 -1.62
N ALA A 14 3.96 -19.55 -1.29
CA ALA A 14 5.17 -18.73 -1.29
C ALA A 14 5.47 -18.11 -2.67
N LEU A 15 5.30 -18.88 -3.76
CA LEU A 15 5.45 -18.36 -5.12
C LEU A 15 4.48 -17.23 -5.42
N HIS A 16 3.21 -17.38 -5.04
CA HIS A 16 2.22 -16.32 -5.24
C HIS A 16 2.52 -15.10 -4.37
N LEU A 17 2.99 -15.28 -3.13
CA LEU A 17 3.41 -14.17 -2.27
C LEU A 17 4.57 -13.39 -2.88
N SER A 18 5.59 -14.07 -3.41
CA SER A 18 6.71 -13.41 -4.10
C SER A 18 6.23 -12.60 -5.31
N ALA A 19 5.37 -13.17 -6.16
CA ALA A 19 4.83 -12.46 -7.32
C ALA A 19 3.98 -11.24 -6.92
N ILE A 20 3.19 -11.34 -5.85
CA ILE A 20 2.40 -10.21 -5.35
C ILE A 20 3.32 -9.14 -4.76
N ALA A 21 4.36 -9.53 -4.03
CA ALA A 21 5.33 -8.59 -3.44
C ALA A 21 6.09 -7.81 -4.54
N GLU A 22 6.55 -8.50 -5.60
CA GLU A 22 7.15 -7.86 -6.77
C GLU A 22 6.19 -6.87 -7.42
N LYS A 23 4.90 -7.24 -7.54
CA LYS A 23 3.91 -6.33 -8.12
C LYS A 23 3.68 -5.08 -7.26
N ILE A 24 3.70 -5.23 -5.94
CA ILE A 24 3.58 -4.10 -5.01
C ILE A 24 4.81 -3.21 -5.11
N ASP A 25 6.01 -3.79 -5.22
CA ASP A 25 7.24 -3.05 -5.44
C ASP A 25 7.19 -2.19 -6.71
N GLU A 26 6.72 -2.75 -7.83
CA GLU A 26 6.51 -2.00 -9.07
C GLU A 26 5.53 -0.82 -8.89
N VAL A 27 4.44 -1.04 -8.13
CA VAL A 27 3.45 0.01 -7.85
C VAL A 27 4.07 1.11 -7.02
N ALA A 28 4.84 0.76 -5.98
CA ALA A 28 5.55 1.71 -5.15
C ALA A 28 6.59 2.51 -5.95
N ALA A 29 7.36 1.85 -6.81
CA ALA A 29 8.31 2.50 -7.71
C ALA A 29 7.61 3.52 -8.63
N ARG A 30 6.49 3.13 -9.27
CA ARG A 30 5.70 4.03 -10.14
C ARG A 30 5.08 5.19 -9.38
N ALA A 31 4.78 5.02 -8.09
CA ALA A 31 4.25 6.07 -7.23
C ALA A 31 5.35 7.03 -6.72
N GLY A 32 6.62 6.81 -7.09
CA GLY A 32 7.75 7.63 -6.69
C GLY A 32 8.32 7.29 -5.31
N VAL A 33 7.97 6.13 -4.74
CA VAL A 33 8.55 5.66 -3.48
C VAL A 33 10.03 5.33 -3.69
N SER A 34 10.89 5.83 -2.80
CA SER A 34 12.34 5.64 -2.89
C SER A 34 12.71 4.16 -2.78
N SER A 35 13.83 3.73 -3.38
CA SER A 35 14.28 2.34 -3.26
C SER A 35 14.63 1.95 -1.82
N SER A 36 15.07 2.89 -0.98
CA SER A 36 15.31 2.66 0.45
C SER A 36 14.03 2.38 1.23
N ASP A 37 12.90 2.95 0.81
CA ASP A 37 11.59 2.70 1.43
C ASP A 37 10.87 1.48 0.84
N ARG A 38 11.52 0.74 -0.06
CA ARG A 38 10.99 -0.48 -0.71
C ARG A 38 11.77 -1.76 -0.37
N LEU A 39 12.66 -1.70 0.61
CA LEU A 39 13.53 -2.83 0.99
C LEU A 39 12.73 -4.02 1.56
N ASP A 40 11.61 -3.74 2.20
CA ASP A 40 10.67 -4.74 2.67
C ASP A 40 9.23 -4.34 2.33
N LEU A 41 8.37 -5.35 2.24
CA LEU A 41 6.99 -5.17 1.79
C LEU A 41 6.19 -4.25 2.71
N GLU A 42 6.41 -4.31 4.02
CA GLU A 42 5.66 -3.50 4.98
C GLU A 42 6.04 -2.02 4.85
N THR A 43 7.33 -1.72 4.75
CA THR A 43 7.84 -0.36 4.54
C THR A 43 7.37 0.19 3.19
N ALA A 44 7.37 -0.62 2.13
CA ALA A 44 6.83 -0.22 0.82
C ALA A 44 5.34 0.15 0.91
N LEU A 45 4.54 -0.69 1.58
CA LEU A 45 3.10 -0.46 1.79
C LEU A 45 2.84 0.80 2.62
N ARG A 46 3.69 1.08 3.62
CA ARG A 46 3.63 2.29 4.45
C ARG A 46 3.96 3.55 3.66
N ALA A 47 5.00 3.49 2.82
CA ALA A 47 5.48 4.64 2.06
C ALA A 47 4.59 5.02 0.86
N LEU A 48 3.69 4.13 0.42
CA LEU A 48 2.75 4.43 -0.66
C LEU A 48 1.90 5.68 -0.38
N PRO A 49 1.74 6.60 -1.36
CA PRO A 49 0.79 7.70 -1.26
C PRO A 49 -0.64 7.21 -1.05
N TRP A 50 -1.47 7.96 -0.31
CA TRP A 50 -2.83 7.53 0.06
C TRP A 50 -3.72 7.20 -1.14
N ARG A 51 -3.55 7.93 -2.25
CA ARG A 51 -4.25 7.66 -3.51
C ARG A 51 -3.90 6.29 -4.07
N ASP A 52 -2.62 5.93 -4.06
CA ASP A 52 -2.12 4.65 -4.57
C ASP A 52 -2.44 3.49 -3.62
N ARG A 53 -2.49 3.72 -2.31
CA ARG A 53 -3.02 2.72 -1.35
C ARG A 53 -4.44 2.30 -1.69
N ARG A 54 -5.35 3.26 -1.93
CA ARG A 54 -6.73 2.96 -2.34
C ARG A 54 -6.78 2.18 -3.65
N ARG A 55 -5.98 2.57 -4.64
CA ARG A 55 -5.90 1.86 -5.92
C ARG A 55 -5.37 0.43 -5.75
N LEU A 56 -4.33 0.25 -4.96
CA LEU A 56 -3.76 -1.06 -4.67
C LEU A 56 -4.76 -1.96 -3.94
N GLY A 57 -5.51 -1.43 -2.97
CA GLY A 57 -6.58 -2.17 -2.30
C GLY A 57 -7.61 -2.73 -3.29
N LEU A 58 -8.07 -1.93 -4.24
CA LEU A 58 -9.00 -2.38 -5.29
C LEU A 58 -8.40 -3.47 -6.19
N ILE A 59 -7.11 -3.36 -6.53
CA ILE A 59 -6.41 -4.36 -7.35
C ILE A 59 -6.32 -5.69 -6.59
N LEU A 60 -5.97 -5.66 -5.30
CA LEU A 60 -5.86 -6.85 -4.47
C LEU A 60 -7.22 -7.53 -4.27
N GLU A 61 -8.29 -6.77 -4.05
CA GLU A 61 -9.65 -7.34 -3.99
C GLU A 61 -10.09 -7.94 -5.33
N GLY A 62 -9.77 -7.30 -6.45
CA GLY A 62 -10.02 -7.87 -7.78
C GLY A 62 -9.26 -9.19 -8.01
N ALA A 63 -8.00 -9.25 -7.57
CA ALA A 63 -7.20 -10.47 -7.60
C ALA A 63 -7.78 -11.57 -6.71
N ARG A 64 -8.28 -11.22 -5.52
CA ARG A 64 -8.94 -12.13 -4.59
C ARG A 64 -10.18 -12.79 -5.21
N MET A 65 -11.05 -11.98 -5.83
CA MET A 65 -12.27 -12.45 -6.47
C MET A 65 -11.99 -13.32 -7.71
N SER A 66 -10.90 -13.05 -8.41
CA SER A 66 -10.51 -13.74 -9.64
C SER A 66 -9.55 -14.91 -9.42
N ALA A 67 -9.18 -15.20 -8.16
CA ALA A 67 -8.20 -16.22 -7.82
C ALA A 67 -8.72 -17.62 -8.21
N SER A 68 -8.04 -18.25 -9.16
CA SER A 68 -8.36 -19.59 -9.69
C SER A 68 -7.80 -20.74 -8.85
N SER A 69 -6.86 -20.46 -7.93
CA SER A 69 -6.30 -21.43 -6.99
C SER A 69 -6.48 -20.97 -5.54
N GLU A 70 -6.64 -21.95 -4.64
CA GLU A 70 -6.71 -21.69 -3.20
C GLU A 70 -5.40 -21.09 -2.66
N ALA A 71 -4.25 -21.51 -3.22
CA ALA A 71 -2.95 -20.97 -2.86
C ALA A 71 -2.83 -19.48 -3.21
N LEU A 72 -3.30 -19.06 -4.39
CA LEU A 72 -3.33 -17.65 -4.78
C LEU A 72 -4.30 -16.86 -3.89
N ARG A 73 -5.48 -17.40 -3.61
CA ARG A 73 -6.45 -16.76 -2.71
C ARG A 73 -5.86 -16.55 -1.31
N THR A 74 -5.17 -17.57 -0.78
CA THR A 74 -4.47 -17.49 0.51
C THR A 74 -3.38 -16.42 0.49
N ALA A 75 -2.55 -16.38 -0.56
CA ALA A 75 -1.50 -15.38 -0.70
C ALA A 75 -2.08 -13.96 -0.76
N VAL A 76 -3.15 -13.74 -1.52
CA VAL A 76 -3.83 -12.43 -1.61
C VAL A 76 -4.42 -12.03 -0.25
N ASP A 77 -5.09 -12.96 0.45
CA ASP A 77 -5.69 -12.68 1.77
C ASP A 77 -4.64 -12.26 2.81
N LEU A 78 -3.45 -12.90 2.80
CA LEU A 78 -2.34 -12.51 3.66
C LEU A 78 -1.86 -11.08 3.37
N ILE A 79 -1.72 -10.72 2.10
CA ILE A 79 -1.25 -9.40 1.67
C ILE A 79 -2.30 -8.32 1.99
N VAL A 80 -3.58 -8.58 1.77
CA VAL A 80 -4.68 -7.66 2.12
C VAL A 80 -4.70 -7.39 3.61
N ARG A 81 -4.52 -8.42 4.45
CA ARG A 81 -4.44 -8.27 5.90
C ARG A 81 -3.25 -7.41 6.32
N LEU A 82 -2.07 -7.68 5.75
CA LEU A 82 -0.87 -6.88 6.01
C LEU A 82 -1.07 -5.41 5.61
N ALA A 83 -1.53 -5.15 4.39
CA ALA A 83 -1.79 -3.80 3.89
C ALA A 83 -2.80 -3.04 4.77
N SER A 84 -3.88 -3.72 5.18
CA SER A 84 -4.90 -3.13 6.04
C SER A 84 -4.34 -2.73 7.40
N ASP A 85 -3.58 -3.60 8.07
CA ASP A 85 -2.94 -3.28 9.36
C ASP A 85 -1.95 -2.11 9.22
N THR A 86 -1.10 -2.13 8.19
CA THR A 86 -0.13 -1.06 7.93
C THR A 86 -0.80 0.30 7.69
N TRP A 87 -1.91 0.33 6.94
CA TRP A 87 -2.61 1.57 6.60
C TRP A 87 -3.47 2.11 7.74
N VAL A 88 -4.03 1.24 8.59
CA VAL A 88 -4.72 1.65 9.83
C VAL A 88 -3.74 2.35 10.77
N ARG A 89 -2.50 1.85 10.88
CA ARG A 89 -1.44 2.47 11.68
C ARG A 89 -0.88 3.76 11.09
N THR A 90 -1.11 3.99 9.79
CA THR A 90 -0.57 5.14 9.06
C THR A 90 -1.71 5.90 8.35
N PRO A 91 -2.61 6.57 9.09
CA PRO A 91 -3.78 7.21 8.49
C PRO A 91 -3.38 8.34 7.52
N PRO A 92 -4.28 8.73 6.58
CA PRO A 92 -4.02 9.86 5.70
C PRO A 92 -3.75 11.13 6.53
N PRO A 93 -2.83 12.00 6.09
CA PRO A 93 -2.72 13.32 6.69
C PRO A 93 -4.10 13.99 6.61
N GLY A 94 -4.64 14.37 7.77
CA GLY A 94 -5.97 14.98 7.85
C GLY A 94 -6.03 16.24 6.97
N PRO A 95 -7.24 16.70 6.58
CA PRO A 95 -7.35 17.99 5.94
C PRO A 95 -6.74 19.02 6.88
N GLU A 96 -5.65 19.67 6.46
CA GLU A 96 -5.12 20.80 7.21
C GLU A 96 -6.29 21.74 7.45
N ARG A 97 -6.72 21.86 8.72
CA ARG A 97 -7.47 23.04 9.12
C ARG A 97 -6.49 24.17 8.87
N LYS A 98 -6.62 24.83 7.72
CA LYS A 98 -6.12 26.18 7.52
C LYS A 98 -6.65 26.96 8.72
N ARG A 99 -5.80 27.12 9.71
CA ARG A 99 -5.94 28.13 10.74
C ARG A 99 -6.02 29.43 9.96
N GLN A 100 -7.25 29.83 9.65
CA GLN A 100 -7.58 31.18 9.27
C GLN A 100 -7.30 32.00 10.52
N ASP A 101 -6.04 32.31 10.70
CA ASP A 101 -5.59 33.41 11.53
C ASP A 101 -5.85 34.67 10.70
N ALA A 102 -7.12 34.88 10.34
CA ALA A 102 -7.64 36.15 9.91
C ALA A 102 -7.76 37.05 11.15
N SER A 103 -6.66 37.26 11.86
CA SER A 103 -6.44 38.49 12.61
C SER A 103 -5.70 39.42 11.67
N GLY A 104 -6.47 40.01 10.76
CA GLY A 104 -6.09 41.23 10.08
C GLY A 104 -5.93 42.34 11.11
N THR A 105 -4.77 42.42 11.75
CA THR A 105 -4.33 43.65 12.43
C THR A 105 -3.49 44.44 11.45
N ARG A 106 -4.17 45.12 10.52
CA ARG A 106 -3.64 46.29 9.82
C ARG A 106 -4.68 47.40 9.92
N LEU A 107 -4.52 48.27 10.92
CA LEU A 107 -4.92 49.67 10.91
C LEU A 107 -3.76 50.43 11.57
N THR A 108 -2.79 50.86 10.76
CA THR A 108 -2.52 52.27 10.39
C THR A 108 -1.76 53.05 11.45
N SER A 109 -0.45 53.16 11.21
CA SER A 109 0.36 54.33 11.54
C SER A 109 -0.29 55.58 10.92
N ILE A 110 -0.69 56.57 11.71
CA ILE A 110 -0.69 58.01 11.34
C ILE A 110 -0.39 58.84 12.60
N GLN A 111 0.56 59.75 12.45
CA GLN A 111 1.09 60.71 13.41
C GLN A 111 0.07 61.78 13.83
N SER A 112 0.23 62.33 15.04
CA SER A 112 0.22 63.78 15.35
C SER A 112 0.78 64.01 16.75
#